data_AF-A0A3C1N8Y9-F1
#
_entry.id   AF-A0A3C1N8Y9-F1
#
_cell.length_a   1.000
_cell.length_b   1.000
_cell.length_c   1.000
_cell.angle_alpha   90.00
_cell.angle_beta   90.00
_cell.angle_gamma   90.00
#
_symmetry.space_group_name_H-M   'P 1'
#
loop_
_entity.id
_entity.type
_entity.pdbx_description
1 polymer ?
#
loop_
_entity_poly.entity_id
_entity_poly.type
_entity_poly.pdbx_seq_one_letter_code
_entity_poly.pdbx_strand_id
1 'polypeptide(L)' 'FVVGGADEILQRIQAYADHGISKFILRPIGAGDAQMEDQTEQLLDGVLSKVSQIRERSY' A
#
# COMPACT_ATOMS: atom_id res chain seq x y z
N PHE A 1 9.05 -3.18 7.06
CA PHE A 1 8.44 -1.83 7.07
C PHE A 1 8.62 -1.23 5.69
N VAL A 2 7.56 -0.68 5.10
CA VAL A 2 7.70 0.19 3.93
C VAL A 2 7.68 1.62 4.47
N VAL A 3 8.74 2.37 4.19
CA VAL A 3 8.86 3.79 4.47
C VAL A 3 9.07 4.42 3.10
N GLY A 4 8.12 5.22 2.66
CA GLY A 4 8.08 5.68 1.27
C GLY A 4 6.69 6.11 0.83
N GLY A 5 6.62 6.77 -0.32
CA GLY A 5 5.39 7.22 -0.95
C GLY A 5 4.59 6.09 -1.59
N ALA A 6 3.44 6.43 -2.16
CA ALA A 6 2.50 5.47 -2.73
C ALA A 6 3.12 4.52 -3.78
N ASP A 7 3.99 5.02 -4.65
CA ASP A 7 4.58 4.22 -5.72
C ASP A 7 5.54 3.14 -5.18
N GLU A 8 6.30 3.45 -4.13
CA GLU A 8 7.19 2.50 -3.46
C GLU A 8 6.40 1.40 -2.75
N ILE A 9 5.24 1.76 -2.15
CA ILE A 9 4.30 0.80 -1.58
C ILE A 9 3.76 -0.13 -2.66
N LEU A 10 3.29 0.41 -3.80
CA LEU A 10 2.74 -0.37 -4.90
C LEU A 10 3.78 -1.31 -5.53
N GLN A 11 5.00 -0.82 -5.76
CA GLN A 11 6.11 -1.66 -6.23
C GLN A 11 6.38 -2.84 -5.30
N ARG A 12 6.35 -2.59 -3.98
CA ARG A 12 6.55 -3.65 -2.99
C ARG A 12 5.39 -4.65 -2.99
N ILE A 13 4.15 -4.18 -3.09
CA ILE A 13 2.97 -5.05 -3.17
C ILE A 13 3.05 -5.93 -4.43
N GLN A 14 3.38 -5.35 -5.60
CA GLN A 14 3.53 -6.11 -6.85
C GLN A 14 4.59 -7.21 -6.71
N ALA A 15 5.75 -6.89 -6.12
CA ALA A 15 6.80 -7.89 -5.90
C ALA A 15 6.32 -9.07 -5.05
N TYR A 16 5.46 -8.85 -4.05
CA TYR A 16 4.85 -9.93 -3.27
C TYR A 16 3.74 -10.67 -4.04
N ALA A 17 2.93 -9.94 -4.82
CA ALA A 17 1.88 -10.52 -5.66
C ALA A 17 2.46 -11.44 -6.75
N ASP A 18 3.65 -11.11 -7.28
CA ASP A 18 4.38 -11.96 -8.24
C ASP A 18 4.75 -13.33 -7.65
N HIS A 19 4.79 -13.43 -6.31
CA HIS A 19 5.00 -14.68 -5.56
C HIS A 19 3.69 -15.32 -5.04
N GLY A 20 2.53 -14.85 -5.48
CA GLY A 20 1.23 -15.41 -5.14
C GLY A 20 0.63 -14.93 -3.80
N ILE A 21 1.17 -13.87 -3.20
CA ILE A 21 0.59 -13.26 -2.00
C ILE A 21 -0.53 -12.31 -2.41
N SER A 22 -1.74 -12.52 -1.89
CA SER A 22 -2.95 -11.79 -2.30
C SER A 22 -3.56 -10.88 -1.23
N LYS A 23 -3.03 -10.86 0.00
CA LYS A 23 -3.58 -10.04 1.09
C LYS A 23 -2.51 -9.21 1.77
N PHE A 24 -2.73 -7.90 1.82
CA PHE A 24 -1.83 -6.92 2.39
C PHE A 24 -2.54 -6.07 3.43
N ILE A 25 -1.92 -5.90 4.59
CA ILE A 25 -2.39 -5.02 5.66
C ILE A 25 -1.38 -3.90 5.79
N LEU A 26 -1.82 -2.67 5.52
CA LEU A 26 -1.03 -1.47 5.67
C LEU A 26 -1.49 -0.76 6.94
N ARG A 27 -0.55 -0.44 7.83
CA ARG A 27 -0.82 0.31 9.06
C ARG A 27 -0.11 1.65 9.00
N PRO A 28 -0.84 2.78 8.90
CA PRO A 28 -0.27 4.11 9.06
C PRO A 28 0.51 4.24 10.36
N ILE A 29 1.54 5.08 10.35
CA ILE A 29 2.32 5.43 11.54
C ILE A 29 2.38 6.94 11.61
N GLY A 30 1.92 7.50 12.73
CA GLY A 30 1.97 8.93 13.04
C GLY A 30 2.19 9.14 14.54
N ALA A 31 2.73 10.30 14.91
CA ALA A 31 3.00 10.66 16.31
C ALA A 31 1.75 11.12 17.09
N GLY A 32 0.58 11.16 16.43
CA GLY A 32 -0.70 11.53 17.02
C GLY A 32 -1.83 11.44 15.99
N ASP A 33 -3.06 11.70 16.45
CA ASP A 33 -4.28 11.44 15.68
C ASP A 33 -4.30 12.17 14.33
N ALA A 34 -3.94 13.46 14.30
CA ALA A 34 -3.89 14.23 13.06
C ALA A 34 -2.94 13.63 12.02
N GLN A 35 -1.74 13.19 12.44
CA GLN A 35 -0.80 12.54 11.53
C GLN A 35 -1.26 11.16 11.09
N MET A 36 -1.96 10.43 11.96
CA MET A 36 -2.57 9.15 11.59
C MET A 36 -3.68 9.34 10.55
N GLU A 37 -4.49 10.39 10.70
CA GLU A 37 -5.54 10.77 9.74
C GLU A 37 -4.92 11.16 8.40
N ASP A 38 -3.95 12.08 8.38
CA ASP A 38 -3.23 12.50 7.17
C ASP A 38 -2.61 11.30 6.42
N GLN A 39 -1.96 10.39 7.16
CA GLN A 39 -1.37 9.18 6.59
C GLN A 39 -2.42 8.19 6.09
N THR A 40 -3.60 8.15 6.72
CA THR A 40 -4.72 7.33 6.26
C THR A 40 -5.25 7.86 4.94
N GLU A 41 -5.48 9.17 4.82
CA GLU A 41 -5.92 9.81 3.57
C GLU A 41 -4.92 9.56 2.43
N GLN A 42 -3.62 9.75 2.69
CA GLN A 42 -2.57 9.45 1.70
C GLN A 42 -2.57 7.99 1.24
N LEU A 43 -2.88 7.05 2.13
CA LEU A 43 -2.99 5.64 1.80
C LEU A 43 -4.19 5.38 0.88
N LEU A 44 -5.34 5.98 1.19
CA LEU A 44 -6.56 5.86 0.38
C LEU A 44 -6.32 6.42 -1.03
N ASP A 45 -5.83 7.65 -1.11
CA ASP A 45 -5.69 8.39 -2.37
C ASP A 45 -4.49 7.92 -3.20
N GLY A 46 -3.39 7.55 -2.55
CA GLY A 46 -2.16 7.17 -3.22
C GLY A 46 -2.09 5.69 -3.59
N VAL A 47 -2.56 4.82 -2.69
CA VAL A 47 -2.35 3.36 -2.81
C VAL A 47 -3.63 2.65 -3.20
N LEU A 48 -4.73 2.83 -2.45
CA LEU A 48 -5.97 2.10 -2.74
C LEU A 48 -6.57 2.49 -4.08
N SER A 49 -6.51 3.76 -4.47
CA SER A 49 -6.99 4.23 -5.78
C SER A 49 -6.28 3.55 -6.96
N LYS A 50 -5.04 3.10 -6.77
CA LYS A 50 -4.18 2.50 -7.80
C LYS A 50 -4.06 0.97 -7.67
N VAL A 51 -4.62 0.34 -6.63
CA VAL A 51 -4.43 -1.10 -6.36
C VAL A 51 -4.97 -1.99 -7.49
N SER A 52 -5.97 -1.53 -8.24
CA SER A 52 -6.53 -2.23 -9.42
C SER A 52 -5.52 -2.40 -10.57
N GLN A 53 -4.42 -1.66 -10.54
CA GLN A 53 -3.33 -1.76 -11.52
C GLN A 53 -2.39 -2.94 -11.21
N ILE A 54 -2.46 -3.51 -10.00
CA ILE A 54 -1.65 -4.65 -9.59
C ILE A 54 -2.15 -5.89 -10.33
N ARG A 55 -1.22 -6.58 -11.00
CA ARG A 55 -1.54 -7.80 -11.73
C ARG A 55 -1.36 -8.98 -10.80
N GLU A 56 -2.43 -9.73 -10.55
CA GLU A 56 -2.33 -11.05 -9.96
C GLU A 56 -1.93 -12.06 -11.03
N ARG A 57 -0.95 -12.91 -10.72
CA ARG A 57 -0.55 -14.00 -11.61
C ARG A 57 -1.58 -15.13 -11.49
N SER A 58 -2.52 -15.21 -12.43
CA SER A 58 -3.36 -16.41 -12.57
C SER A 58 -2.49 -17.59 -13.01
N TYR A 59 -2.47 -18.64 -12.19
CA TYR A 59 -1.91 -19.95 -12.52
C TYR A 59 -2.94 -20.83 -13.22
#